data_AF-A0A9W8RVB7-F1
#
_entry.id   AF-A0A9W8RVB7-F1
#
_cell.length_a   1.000
_cell.length_b   1.000
_cell.length_c   1.000
_cell.angle_alpha   90.00
_cell.angle_beta   90.00
_cell.angle_gamma   90.00
#
_symmetry.space_group_name_H-M   'P 1'
#
loop_
_entity.id
_entity.type
_entity.pdbx_description
1 polymer ?
#
loop_
_entity_poly.entity_id
_entity_poly.type
_entity_poly.pdbx_seq_one_letter_code
_entity_poly.pdbx_strand_id
1 'polypeptide(L)'
;MSGIASDLTSGALSGLLGPLNTERLHELSDRIDQFSSKSLEDVTSTLSSCDGVDLHETTLLVATYLAAEGQKDLGSSQVEVLARLLSEKALVLQTGREYIELLTEAAVACLSILSTKNSLGLGENTLLKLTAVTDPQDPWTTTTAATTASELLSEQLADQTLADFIVMTVLQKTLKPLFTKSSSRITASGRPSQYPVVEDRFQPISEVQPWKTQTPWVEATMQWVVNMSTASLIQQHWPLFMPVLLALVENETIEIKARGLEILTAFVSKCPAQVLQNTGIGRVFGDATFPLLLYLPSVTPEDQSTSILIPAYDVLIKLAESSGNLGSLERRQLLDKVLRDGIFAGHFHASQHTRIVKVLMQKTAAIVNCLGIYSIKHLRPLLSMVSSVMTDPFATSYPPTLIAATQTLGVIITNGWPRIREAEHMEHVVRILSLCWLNVSEETENSASHAHGDDAKALSKNLLHTAKILQTLWAEDDSKRPTKLNEALEKEPRLSELFPVATA
;
A
#
# COMPACT_ATOMS: atom_id res chain seq x y z
N MET A 1 -40.68 -9.23 30.98
CA MET A 1 -39.22 -9.45 30.93
C MET A 1 -38.81 -10.33 29.76
N SER A 2 -39.20 -10.03 28.52
CA SER A 2 -38.69 -10.75 27.33
C SER A 2 -38.81 -9.95 26.01
N GLY A 3 -39.07 -8.64 26.09
CA GLY A 3 -39.30 -7.80 24.90
C GLY A 3 -38.15 -6.86 24.52
N ILE A 4 -37.17 -6.65 25.41
CA ILE A 4 -36.09 -5.68 25.18
C ILE A 4 -34.91 -6.34 24.43
N ALA A 5 -34.70 -7.65 24.62
CA ALA A 5 -33.61 -8.42 24.02
C ALA A 5 -33.61 -8.41 22.47
N SER A 6 -34.79 -8.35 21.84
CA SER A 6 -34.94 -8.34 20.37
C SER A 6 -34.88 -6.95 19.73
N ASP A 7 -34.95 -5.87 20.51
CA ASP A 7 -34.93 -4.48 20.02
C ASP A 7 -33.59 -3.75 20.27
N LEU A 8 -32.63 -4.39 20.95
CA LEU A 8 -31.34 -3.77 21.31
C LEU A 8 -30.46 -3.36 20.11
N THR A 9 -30.71 -3.92 18.93
CA THR A 9 -29.96 -3.63 17.69
C THR A 9 -30.83 -3.10 16.55
N SER A 10 -32.13 -2.89 16.78
CA SER A 10 -33.07 -2.36 15.77
C SER A 10 -33.11 -0.83 15.69
N GLY A 11 -32.39 -0.12 16.57
CA GLY A 11 -32.34 1.34 16.66
C GLY A 11 -31.04 2.00 16.14
N ALA A 12 -30.72 3.19 16.66
CA ALA A 12 -29.60 4.06 16.26
C ALA A 12 -28.18 3.45 16.38
N LEU A 13 -28.04 2.26 16.98
CA LEU A 13 -26.77 1.50 17.04
C LEU A 13 -26.60 0.52 15.88
N SER A 14 -27.65 0.31 15.07
CA SER A 14 -27.61 -0.60 13.94
C SER A 14 -26.56 -0.12 12.93
N GLY A 15 -25.58 -0.98 12.63
CA GLY A 15 -24.47 -0.66 11.72
C GLY A 15 -23.30 0.09 12.35
N LEU A 16 -23.39 0.54 13.61
CA LEU A 16 -22.29 1.21 14.32
C LEU A 16 -21.41 0.27 15.14
N LEU A 17 -21.90 -0.95 15.44
CA LEU A 17 -21.17 -1.98 16.18
C LEU A 17 -21.06 -3.26 15.34
N GLY A 18 -19.87 -3.87 15.36
CA GLY A 18 -19.57 -5.17 14.77
C GLY A 18 -20.03 -6.34 15.65
N PRO A 19 -19.93 -7.58 15.13
CA PRO A 19 -20.52 -8.77 15.77
C PRO A 19 -20.03 -9.01 17.20
N LEU A 20 -18.72 -8.84 17.45
CA LEU A 20 -18.13 -9.06 18.78
C LEU A 20 -18.65 -8.06 19.83
N ASN A 21 -18.77 -6.78 19.45
CA ASN A 21 -19.34 -5.77 20.34
C ASN A 21 -20.84 -5.97 20.55
N THR A 22 -21.58 -6.43 19.53
CA THR A 22 -23.00 -6.76 19.69
C THR A 22 -23.21 -7.96 20.61
N GLU A 23 -22.39 -9.00 20.50
CA GLU A 23 -22.43 -10.16 21.39
C GLU A 23 -22.11 -9.76 22.83
N ARG A 24 -21.04 -8.97 23.03
CA ARG A 24 -20.69 -8.46 24.37
C ARG A 24 -21.79 -7.59 24.96
N LEU A 25 -22.47 -6.80 24.14
CA LEU A 25 -23.59 -5.98 24.58
C LEU A 25 -24.79 -6.83 25.03
N HIS A 26 -25.07 -7.95 24.35
CA HIS A 26 -26.12 -8.88 24.77
C HIS A 26 -25.82 -9.52 26.14
N GLU A 27 -24.56 -9.87 26.41
CA GLU A 27 -24.11 -10.37 27.72
C GLU A 27 -24.28 -9.33 28.84
N LEU A 28 -24.24 -8.03 28.50
CA LEU A 28 -24.39 -6.92 29.45
C LEU A 28 -25.86 -6.49 29.68
N SER A 29 -26.84 -7.22 29.15
CA SER A 29 -28.27 -6.84 29.21
C SER A 29 -28.77 -6.47 30.61
N ASP A 30 -28.40 -7.24 31.64
CA ASP A 30 -28.78 -6.96 33.04
C ASP A 30 -28.23 -5.61 33.57
N ARG A 31 -27.07 -5.18 33.05
CA ARG A 31 -26.42 -3.91 33.41
C ARG A 31 -26.98 -2.73 32.63
N ILE A 32 -27.54 -2.95 31.44
CA ILE A 32 -28.13 -1.89 30.60
C ILE A 32 -29.30 -1.23 31.33
N ASP A 33 -30.20 -2.02 31.92
CA ASP A 33 -31.36 -1.49 32.64
C ASP A 33 -30.94 -0.61 33.82
N GLN A 34 -29.93 -1.06 34.59
CA GLN A 34 -29.37 -0.29 35.70
C GLN A 34 -28.68 0.99 35.23
N PHE A 35 -27.92 0.91 34.13
CA PHE A 35 -27.18 2.04 33.57
C PHE A 35 -28.08 3.09 32.93
N SER A 36 -29.20 2.67 32.33
CA SER A 36 -30.20 3.56 31.71
C SER A 36 -30.87 4.51 32.70
N SER A 37 -30.91 4.13 33.98
CA SER A 37 -31.50 4.93 35.06
C SER A 37 -30.60 6.03 35.61
N LYS A 38 -29.32 6.08 35.20
CA LYS A 38 -28.33 7.04 35.70
C LYS A 38 -28.47 8.43 35.06
N SER A 39 -28.06 9.46 35.80
CA SER A 39 -27.88 10.80 35.23
C SER A 39 -26.64 10.86 34.33
N LEU A 40 -26.58 11.84 33.43
CA LEU A 40 -25.43 12.02 32.54
C LEU A 40 -24.12 12.31 33.31
N GLU A 41 -24.22 12.97 34.47
CA GLU A 41 -23.08 13.21 35.37
C GLU A 41 -22.56 11.91 36.00
N ASP A 42 -23.47 11.01 36.38
CA ASP A 42 -23.12 9.68 36.89
C ASP A 42 -22.50 8.81 35.79
N VAL A 43 -23.00 8.91 34.56
CA VAL A 43 -22.43 8.23 33.39
C VAL A 43 -21.00 8.72 33.12
N THR A 44 -20.81 10.04 33.08
CA THR A 44 -19.51 10.67 32.83
C THR A 44 -18.50 10.36 33.93
N SER A 45 -18.91 10.42 35.20
CA SER A 45 -18.06 10.07 36.33
C SER A 45 -17.68 8.58 36.34
N THR A 46 -18.63 7.69 36.03
CA THR A 46 -18.35 6.25 35.87
C THR A 46 -17.27 6.05 34.82
N LEU A 47 -17.44 6.62 33.62
CA LEU A 47 -16.47 6.50 32.52
C LEU A 47 -15.08 7.05 32.89
N SER A 48 -15.03 8.13 33.68
CA SER A 48 -13.75 8.73 34.10
C SER A 48 -12.93 7.83 35.04
N SER A 49 -13.63 7.03 35.84
CA SER A 49 -13.04 6.17 36.88
C SER A 49 -12.63 4.77 36.39
N CYS A 50 -13.10 4.36 35.22
CA CYS A 50 -12.83 3.04 34.66
C CYS A 50 -11.51 2.99 33.88
N ASP A 51 -10.88 1.81 33.88
CA ASP A 51 -9.71 1.47 33.06
C ASP A 51 -9.83 0.03 32.54
N GLY A 52 -9.15 -0.30 31.44
CA GLY A 52 -9.06 -1.68 30.93
C GLY A 52 -10.38 -2.26 30.40
N VAL A 53 -10.73 -3.49 30.81
CA VAL A 53 -11.96 -4.18 30.37
C VAL A 53 -13.22 -3.43 30.84
N ASP A 54 -13.19 -2.90 32.06
CA ASP A 54 -14.30 -2.11 32.60
C ASP A 54 -14.57 -0.85 31.76
N LEU A 55 -13.53 -0.29 31.15
CA LEU A 55 -13.66 0.87 30.26
C LEU A 55 -14.37 0.49 28.96
N HIS A 56 -14.09 -0.68 28.38
CA HIS A 56 -14.77 -1.17 27.17
C HIS A 56 -16.26 -1.41 27.43
N GLU A 57 -16.59 -2.14 28.48
CA GLU A 57 -17.99 -2.40 28.84
C GLU A 57 -18.73 -1.12 29.18
N THR A 58 -18.11 -0.21 29.93
CA THR A 58 -18.71 1.08 30.26
C THR A 58 -18.94 1.92 29.00
N THR A 59 -18.03 1.89 28.03
CA THR A 59 -18.20 2.59 26.74
C THR A 59 -19.37 2.01 25.93
N LEU A 60 -19.55 0.68 25.94
CA LEU A 60 -20.72 0.04 25.31
C LEU A 60 -22.04 0.42 26.01
N LEU A 61 -22.04 0.49 27.34
CA LEU A 61 -23.20 0.97 28.11
C LEU A 61 -23.49 2.46 27.86
N VAL A 62 -22.47 3.29 27.65
CA VAL A 62 -22.64 4.68 27.20
C VAL A 62 -23.26 4.73 25.81
N ALA A 63 -22.82 3.86 24.89
CA ALA A 63 -23.38 3.81 23.53
C ALA A 63 -24.89 3.49 23.55
N THR A 64 -25.33 2.54 24.37
CA THR A 64 -26.76 2.22 24.53
C THR A 64 -27.55 3.33 25.22
N TYR A 65 -26.95 3.97 26.24
CA TYR A 65 -27.53 5.13 26.89
C TYR A 65 -27.85 6.26 25.88
N LEU A 66 -26.89 6.58 25.00
CA LEU A 66 -27.05 7.59 23.96
C LEU A 66 -28.01 7.17 22.83
N ALA A 67 -28.10 5.86 22.57
CA ALA A 67 -28.98 5.31 21.54
C ALA A 67 -30.47 5.37 21.92
N ALA A 68 -30.82 5.39 23.21
CA ALA A 68 -32.19 5.41 23.68
C ALA A 68 -32.99 6.65 23.18
N GLU A 69 -34.20 6.43 22.67
CA GLU A 69 -35.02 7.45 21.98
C GLU A 69 -35.54 8.58 22.88
N GLY A 70 -35.52 8.42 24.21
CA GLY A 70 -36.08 9.37 25.17
C GLY A 70 -35.18 10.55 25.55
N GLN A 71 -33.93 10.59 25.07
CA GLN A 71 -32.89 11.51 25.55
C GLN A 71 -32.70 12.74 24.64
N LYS A 72 -33.77 13.46 24.31
CA LYS A 72 -33.73 14.56 23.32
C LYS A 72 -33.19 15.91 23.82
N ASP A 73 -32.95 16.10 25.11
CA ASP A 73 -32.45 17.37 25.68
C ASP A 73 -31.33 17.14 26.72
N LEU A 74 -30.20 16.54 26.30
CA LEU A 74 -28.98 16.60 27.12
C LEU A 74 -28.40 18.02 27.05
N GLY A 75 -27.96 18.56 28.19
CA GLY A 75 -27.28 19.86 28.22
C GLY A 75 -26.01 19.85 27.36
N SER A 76 -25.89 20.80 26.43
CA SER A 76 -24.78 20.87 25.46
C SER A 76 -23.40 20.79 26.11
N SER A 77 -23.21 21.44 27.26
CA SER A 77 -21.93 21.40 27.99
C SER A 77 -21.57 20.03 28.55
N GLN A 78 -22.55 19.23 28.97
CA GLN A 78 -22.30 17.89 29.51
C GLN A 78 -21.99 16.90 28.38
N VAL A 79 -22.65 17.04 27.23
CA VAL A 79 -22.37 16.28 26.00
C VAL A 79 -20.96 16.55 25.48
N GLU A 80 -20.51 17.80 25.49
CA GLU A 80 -19.13 18.18 25.15
C GLU A 80 -18.10 17.52 26.08
N VAL A 81 -18.37 17.51 27.40
CA VAL A 81 -17.49 16.85 28.38
C VAL A 81 -17.43 15.35 28.14
N LEU A 82 -18.57 14.71 27.86
CA LEU A 82 -18.61 13.27 27.56
C LEU A 82 -17.84 12.95 26.27
N ALA A 83 -18.03 13.72 25.19
CA ALA A 83 -17.31 13.54 23.93
C ALA A 83 -15.79 13.69 24.10
N ARG A 84 -15.35 14.69 24.90
CA ARG A 84 -13.94 14.88 25.23
C ARG A 84 -13.40 13.72 26.07
N LEU A 85 -14.16 13.23 27.04
CA LEU A 85 -13.76 12.10 27.88
C LEU A 85 -13.64 10.79 27.07
N LEU A 86 -14.60 10.51 26.19
CA LEU A 86 -14.55 9.39 25.24
C LEU A 86 -13.30 9.48 24.35
N SER A 87 -13.02 10.68 23.83
CA SER A 87 -11.82 10.93 23.04
C SER A 87 -10.54 10.70 23.85
N GLU A 88 -10.44 11.21 25.09
CA GLU A 88 -9.26 11.10 25.92
C GLU A 88 -8.99 9.66 26.41
N LYS A 89 -10.04 8.96 26.85
CA LYS A 89 -9.94 7.64 27.51
C LYS A 89 -10.14 6.44 26.57
N ALA A 90 -11.08 6.52 25.62
CA ALA A 90 -11.51 5.37 24.83
C ALA A 90 -10.89 5.34 23.42
N LEU A 91 -10.62 6.49 22.80
CA LEU A 91 -9.80 6.56 21.58
C LEU A 91 -8.30 6.50 21.91
N VAL A 92 -7.85 5.31 22.32
CA VAL A 92 -6.44 5.03 22.64
C VAL A 92 -5.72 4.50 21.41
N LEU A 93 -4.91 5.36 20.80
CA LEU A 93 -4.13 5.04 19.61
C LEU A 93 -2.76 4.45 20.00
N GLN A 94 -2.77 3.28 20.66
CA GLN A 94 -1.56 2.56 21.08
C GLN A 94 -1.61 1.12 20.60
N THR A 95 -0.44 0.53 20.38
CA THR A 95 -0.29 -0.89 20.03
C THR A 95 -0.06 -1.73 21.30
N GLY A 96 -0.71 -2.89 21.42
CA GLY A 96 -0.35 -3.92 22.40
C GLY A 96 -1.21 -4.04 23.67
N ARG A 97 -2.41 -3.45 23.74
CA ARG A 97 -3.44 -3.94 24.67
C ARG A 97 -4.43 -4.82 23.93
N GLU A 98 -4.97 -5.80 24.63
CA GLU A 98 -6.05 -6.64 24.11
C GLU A 98 -7.34 -5.81 23.95
N TYR A 99 -8.08 -6.05 22.86
CA TYR A 99 -9.40 -5.46 22.57
C TYR A 99 -9.43 -3.92 22.35
N ILE A 100 -8.31 -3.29 21.98
CA ILE A 100 -8.26 -1.85 21.67
C ILE A 100 -9.18 -1.51 20.50
N GLU A 101 -9.22 -2.38 19.49
CA GLU A 101 -10.05 -2.23 18.30
C GLU A 101 -11.55 -2.20 18.66
N LEU A 102 -11.99 -3.05 19.59
CA LEU A 102 -13.38 -3.10 20.06
C LEU A 102 -13.75 -1.90 20.92
N LEU A 103 -12.82 -1.43 21.76
CA LEU A 103 -12.99 -0.20 22.54
C LEU A 103 -13.08 1.03 21.62
N THR A 104 -12.22 1.09 20.59
CA THR A 104 -12.21 2.17 19.60
C THR A 104 -13.52 2.19 18.82
N GLU A 105 -14.02 1.02 18.40
CA GLU A 105 -15.33 0.91 17.74
C GLU A 105 -16.46 1.43 18.62
N ALA A 106 -16.51 1.04 19.88
CA ALA A 106 -17.52 1.53 20.82
C ALA A 106 -17.43 3.05 21.03
N ALA A 107 -16.21 3.59 21.11
CA ALA A 107 -15.97 5.03 21.26
C ALA A 107 -16.41 5.82 20.02
N VAL A 108 -16.09 5.34 18.82
CA VAL A 108 -16.51 5.97 17.55
C VAL A 108 -18.03 5.92 17.40
N ALA A 109 -18.68 4.81 17.78
CA ALA A 109 -20.14 4.71 17.79
C ALA A 109 -20.77 5.76 18.71
N CYS A 110 -20.26 5.94 19.93
CA CYS A 110 -20.71 7.00 20.84
C CYS A 110 -20.56 8.39 20.20
N LEU A 111 -19.40 8.70 19.62
CA LEU A 111 -19.15 10.00 18.99
C LEU A 111 -20.05 10.26 17.77
N SER A 112 -20.34 9.23 16.98
CA SER A 112 -21.27 9.30 15.86
C SER A 112 -22.70 9.62 16.33
N ILE A 113 -23.18 8.96 17.39
CA ILE A 113 -24.49 9.24 17.97
C ILE A 113 -24.56 10.67 18.53
N LEU A 114 -23.52 11.12 19.24
CA LEU A 114 -23.45 12.48 19.78
C LEU A 114 -23.44 13.55 18.66
N SER A 115 -22.70 13.29 17.57
CA SER A 115 -22.67 14.17 16.39
C SER A 115 -24.05 14.26 15.73
N THR A 116 -24.64 13.11 15.40
CA THR A 116 -25.87 13.03 14.60
C THR A 116 -27.13 13.43 15.37
N LYS A 117 -27.29 12.96 16.63
CA LYS A 117 -28.48 13.26 17.43
C LYS A 117 -28.42 14.62 18.11
N ASN A 118 -27.26 15.03 18.59
CA ASN A 118 -27.12 16.27 19.37
C ASN A 118 -26.54 17.43 18.54
N SER A 119 -26.27 17.23 17.24
CA SER A 119 -25.64 18.25 16.37
C SER A 119 -24.33 18.80 16.97
N LEU A 120 -23.58 17.95 17.67
CA LEU A 120 -22.38 18.34 18.38
C LEU A 120 -21.21 18.55 17.42
N GLY A 121 -20.59 19.73 17.48
CA GLY A 121 -19.28 19.97 16.83
C GLY A 121 -18.17 19.31 17.64
N LEU A 122 -17.43 18.36 17.04
CA LEU A 122 -16.34 17.68 17.73
C LEU A 122 -15.11 18.59 17.85
N GLY A 123 -14.42 18.53 19.00
CA GLY A 123 -13.20 19.30 19.21
C GLY A 123 -12.02 18.85 18.33
N GLU A 124 -11.10 19.78 18.03
CA GLU A 124 -9.93 19.54 17.16
C GLU A 124 -9.13 18.28 17.53
N ASN A 125 -8.93 18.01 18.83
CA ASN A 125 -8.20 16.83 19.30
C ASN A 125 -8.93 15.51 19.00
N THR A 126 -10.26 15.51 19.11
CA THR A 126 -11.08 14.33 18.78
C THR A 126 -11.06 14.07 17.29
N LEU A 127 -11.23 15.12 16.48
CA LEU A 127 -11.12 15.02 15.02
C LEU A 127 -9.73 14.50 14.61
N LEU A 128 -8.65 15.00 15.23
CA LEU A 128 -7.30 14.51 14.99
C LEU A 128 -7.17 13.01 15.28
N LYS A 129 -7.66 12.54 16.43
CA LYS A 129 -7.62 11.11 16.75
C LYS A 129 -8.43 10.26 15.77
N LEU A 130 -9.59 10.75 15.33
CA LEU A 130 -10.42 10.06 14.34
C LEU A 130 -9.70 9.87 13.01
N THR A 131 -8.80 10.79 12.60
CA THR A 131 -8.01 10.62 11.36
C THR A 131 -7.12 9.37 11.38
N ALA A 132 -6.76 8.87 12.56
CA ALA A 132 -5.97 7.65 12.72
C ALA A 132 -6.82 6.37 12.77
N VAL A 133 -8.15 6.48 12.73
CA VAL A 133 -9.07 5.32 12.86
C VAL A 133 -9.65 4.90 11.51
N THR A 134 -9.39 5.65 10.44
CA THR A 134 -10.06 5.53 9.14
C THR A 134 -9.60 4.35 8.26
N ASP A 135 -8.51 3.65 8.59
CA ASP A 135 -8.02 2.53 7.78
C ASP A 135 -8.23 1.19 8.51
N PRO A 136 -9.05 0.26 7.99
CA PRO A 136 -9.30 -1.04 8.62
C PRO A 136 -8.06 -1.94 8.74
N GLN A 137 -6.94 -1.60 8.11
CA GLN A 137 -5.68 -2.34 8.26
C GLN A 137 -4.90 -1.95 9.52
N ASP A 138 -5.26 -0.85 10.18
CA ASP A 138 -4.57 -0.41 11.39
C ASP A 138 -4.95 -1.30 12.59
N PRO A 139 -4.00 -1.64 13.48
CA PRO A 139 -4.21 -2.67 14.51
C PRO A 139 -5.15 -2.25 15.65
N TRP A 140 -5.52 -0.97 15.75
CA TRP A 140 -6.39 -0.43 16.79
C TRP A 140 -7.81 -0.11 16.28
N THR A 141 -8.18 -0.54 15.08
CA THR A 141 -9.50 -0.24 14.51
C THR A 141 -10.16 -1.47 13.89
N THR A 142 -11.47 -1.40 13.72
CA THR A 142 -12.28 -2.39 13.01
C THR A 142 -12.82 -1.78 11.72
N THR A 143 -13.30 -2.61 10.79
CA THR A 143 -13.95 -2.12 9.56
C THR A 143 -15.15 -1.22 9.85
N THR A 144 -15.92 -1.54 10.89
CA THR A 144 -17.07 -0.74 11.32
C THR A 144 -16.63 0.61 11.89
N ALA A 145 -15.61 0.61 12.76
CA ALA A 145 -15.05 1.83 13.32
C ALA A 145 -14.44 2.74 12.25
N ALA A 146 -13.70 2.16 11.30
CA ALA A 146 -13.06 2.90 10.22
C ALA A 146 -14.07 3.57 9.28
N THR A 147 -15.14 2.86 8.93
CA THR A 147 -16.22 3.40 8.08
C THR A 147 -16.94 4.53 8.81
N THR A 148 -17.35 4.30 10.06
CA THR A 148 -18.04 5.29 10.88
C THR A 148 -17.17 6.53 11.14
N ALA A 149 -15.88 6.36 11.41
CA ALA A 149 -14.95 7.47 11.62
C ALA A 149 -14.77 8.31 10.34
N SER A 150 -14.73 7.66 9.17
CA SER A 150 -14.63 8.34 7.88
C SER A 150 -15.87 9.17 7.56
N GLU A 151 -17.06 8.61 7.80
CA GLU A 151 -18.35 9.31 7.65
C GLU A 151 -18.42 10.51 8.60
N LEU A 152 -18.11 10.30 9.87
CA LEU A 152 -18.11 11.33 10.90
C LEU A 152 -17.14 12.48 10.57
N LEU A 153 -15.93 12.17 10.09
CA LEU A 153 -14.98 13.19 9.63
C LEU A 153 -15.52 13.96 8.42
N SER A 154 -16.17 13.28 7.47
CA SER A 154 -16.75 13.95 6.29
C SER A 154 -17.89 14.90 6.63
N GLU A 155 -18.71 14.56 7.62
CA GLU A 155 -19.80 15.41 8.12
C GLU A 155 -19.26 16.64 8.87
N GLN A 156 -18.25 16.43 9.72
CA GLN A 156 -17.69 17.47 10.59
C GLN A 156 -16.72 18.41 9.86
N LEU A 157 -16.12 17.95 8.74
CA LEU A 157 -15.10 18.67 7.99
C LEU A 157 -15.54 18.96 6.55
N ALA A 158 -16.70 19.58 6.34
CA ALA A 158 -17.15 19.95 5.00
C ALA A 158 -16.19 20.96 4.30
N ASP A 159 -15.77 20.63 3.08
CA ASP A 159 -14.98 21.44 2.13
C ASP A 159 -13.93 22.41 2.71
N GLN A 160 -14.32 23.66 2.99
CA GLN A 160 -13.39 24.72 3.40
C GLN A 160 -12.77 24.45 4.76
N THR A 161 -13.48 23.76 5.66
CA THR A 161 -12.91 23.38 6.96
C THR A 161 -11.92 22.23 6.85
N LEU A 162 -12.03 21.36 5.83
CA LEU A 162 -11.11 20.23 5.66
C LEU A 162 -9.69 20.70 5.32
N ALA A 163 -9.57 21.61 4.36
CA ALA A 163 -8.27 22.14 3.95
C ALA A 163 -7.58 22.85 5.12
N ASP A 164 -8.30 23.72 5.83
CA ASP A 164 -7.77 24.44 6.98
C ASP A 164 -7.42 23.49 8.13
N PHE A 165 -8.26 22.47 8.40
CA PHE A 165 -7.98 21.45 9.42
C PHE A 165 -6.71 20.66 9.08
N ILE A 166 -6.56 20.18 7.84
CA ILE A 166 -5.36 19.47 7.40
C ILE A 166 -4.12 20.35 7.57
N VAL A 167 -4.15 21.59 7.09
CA VAL A 167 -2.95 22.44 7.06
C VAL A 167 -2.63 23.00 8.45
N MET A 168 -3.60 23.63 9.13
CA MET A 168 -3.36 24.30 10.41
C MET A 168 -3.28 23.29 11.55
N THR A 169 -4.26 22.40 11.68
CA THR A 169 -4.36 21.52 12.85
C THR A 169 -3.45 20.32 12.71
N VAL A 170 -3.55 19.56 11.62
CA VAL A 170 -2.80 18.32 11.48
C VAL A 170 -1.32 18.58 11.13
N LEU A 171 -1.06 19.28 10.02
CA LEU A 171 0.31 19.46 9.53
C LEU A 171 1.11 20.47 10.36
N GLN A 172 0.56 21.66 10.66
CA GLN A 172 1.31 22.72 11.34
C GLN A 172 1.37 22.58 12.87
N LYS A 173 0.23 22.43 13.54
CA LYS A 173 0.18 22.37 15.01
C LYS A 173 0.65 21.01 15.55
N THR A 174 0.32 19.92 14.86
CA THR A 174 0.57 18.55 15.38
C THR A 174 1.83 17.92 14.80
N LEU A 175 1.90 17.72 13.48
CA LEU A 175 2.97 16.93 12.87
C LEU A 175 4.30 17.70 12.79
N LYS A 176 4.30 18.94 12.32
CA LYS A 176 5.54 19.71 12.14
C LYS A 176 6.46 19.75 13.38
N PRO A 177 5.97 20.00 14.61
CA PRO A 177 6.82 19.97 15.81
C PRO A 177 7.51 18.63 16.04
N LEU A 178 6.84 17.51 15.73
CA LEU A 178 7.37 16.15 15.90
C LEU A 178 8.54 15.83 14.94
N PHE A 179 8.65 16.55 13.82
CA PHE A 179 9.59 16.25 12.72
C PHE A 179 10.58 17.37 12.40
N THR A 180 10.80 18.31 13.33
CA THR A 180 11.62 19.53 13.10
C THR A 180 13.09 19.24 12.71
N LYS A 181 13.60 18.02 12.91
CA LYS A 181 14.97 17.58 12.54
C LYS A 181 15.02 16.13 12.03
N SER A 182 14.01 15.69 11.29
CA SER A 182 13.88 14.26 10.95
C SER A 182 14.76 13.77 9.80
N SER A 183 15.21 14.65 8.89
CA SER A 183 16.00 14.25 7.72
C SER A 183 17.05 15.30 7.33
N SER A 184 18.23 14.82 6.93
CA SER A 184 19.36 15.64 6.45
C SER A 184 19.18 16.14 5.00
N ARG A 185 18.21 15.56 4.27
CA ARG A 185 17.92 15.86 2.85
C ARG A 185 17.11 17.14 2.63
N ILE A 186 16.59 17.72 3.70
CA ILE A 186 15.74 18.90 3.66
C ILE A 186 16.20 19.95 4.67
N THR A 187 15.88 21.20 4.39
CA THR A 187 15.99 22.30 5.35
C THR A 187 14.85 22.23 6.38
N ALA A 188 14.96 22.99 7.48
CA ALA A 188 13.88 23.13 8.46
C ALA A 188 12.55 23.66 7.86
N SER A 189 12.58 24.23 6.65
CA SER A 189 11.39 24.65 5.92
C SER A 189 10.82 23.56 5.00
N GLY A 190 11.34 22.34 5.02
CA GLY A 190 10.92 21.23 4.15
C GLY A 190 11.43 21.29 2.71
N ARG A 191 12.30 22.24 2.36
CA ARG A 191 12.86 22.37 1.00
C ARG A 191 14.07 21.46 0.84
N PRO A 192 14.38 20.95 -0.37
CA PRO A 192 15.61 20.18 -0.59
C PRO A 192 16.86 20.92 -0.10
N SER A 193 17.76 20.22 0.58
CA SER A 193 19.03 20.79 1.02
C SER A 193 19.97 20.99 -0.17
N GLN A 194 20.58 22.18 -0.26
CA GLN A 194 21.53 22.51 -1.34
C GLN A 194 22.94 21.97 -1.09
N TYR A 195 23.23 21.61 0.15
CA TYR A 195 24.52 21.07 0.57
C TYR A 195 24.29 19.64 1.06
N PRO A 196 25.00 18.64 0.52
CA PRO A 196 25.03 17.32 1.14
C PRO A 196 25.68 17.50 2.50
N VAL A 197 24.89 17.46 3.57
CA VAL A 197 25.43 17.31 4.91
C VAL A 197 26.08 15.94 4.90
N VAL A 198 27.41 15.90 4.96
CA VAL A 198 28.12 14.65 5.23
C VAL A 198 27.61 14.18 6.58
N GLU A 199 26.80 13.12 6.58
CA GLU A 199 26.42 12.45 7.81
C GLU A 199 27.70 12.02 8.49
N ASP A 200 28.05 12.73 9.56
CA ASP A 200 29.16 12.34 10.40
C ASP A 200 28.77 11.01 11.04
N ARG A 201 29.33 9.91 10.52
CA ARG A 201 29.06 8.53 10.94
C ARG A 201 29.34 8.30 12.44
N PHE A 202 29.88 9.30 13.13
CA PHE A 202 30.21 9.34 14.54
C PHE A 202 29.28 10.22 15.38
N GLN A 203 28.21 10.80 14.82
CA GLN A 203 27.16 11.33 15.69
C GLN A 203 26.57 10.17 16.48
N PRO A 204 26.57 10.23 17.83
CA PRO A 204 25.89 9.22 18.60
C PRO A 204 24.43 9.23 18.15
N ILE A 205 23.87 8.05 17.90
CA ILE A 205 22.44 7.81 17.66
C ILE A 205 21.74 8.26 18.95
N SER A 206 21.54 9.57 19.11
CA SER A 206 21.24 10.20 20.39
C SER A 206 20.15 11.22 20.20
N GLU A 207 18.94 10.66 20.17
CA GLU A 207 17.71 11.12 20.80
C GLU A 207 16.65 10.19 20.19
N VAL A 208 16.11 9.27 21.00
CA VAL A 208 14.96 8.45 20.60
C VAL A 208 13.91 9.43 20.11
N GLN A 209 13.69 9.47 18.80
CA GLN A 209 12.75 10.39 18.19
C GLN A 209 11.39 10.17 18.87
N PRO A 210 10.84 11.16 19.60
CA PRO A 210 9.71 10.92 20.50
C PRO A 210 8.50 10.31 19.79
N TRP A 211 8.31 10.64 18.51
CA TRP A 211 7.24 10.11 17.69
C TRP A 211 7.34 8.59 17.45
N LYS A 212 8.56 8.02 17.41
CA LYS A 212 8.78 6.59 17.15
C LYS A 212 8.24 5.69 18.27
N THR A 213 8.21 6.18 19.53
CA THR A 213 7.74 5.41 20.69
C THR A 213 6.40 5.90 21.25
N GLN A 214 5.99 7.14 20.93
CA GLN A 214 4.81 7.74 21.56
C GLN A 214 3.61 7.93 20.61
N THR A 215 3.79 7.78 19.29
CA THR A 215 2.75 8.14 18.32
C THR A 215 2.65 7.16 17.13
N PRO A 216 2.21 5.90 17.35
CA PRO A 216 2.03 4.93 16.25
C PRO A 216 0.95 5.38 15.24
N TRP A 217 0.05 6.26 15.65
CA TRP A 217 -1.00 6.84 14.82
C TRP A 217 -0.52 7.82 13.74
N VAL A 218 0.76 8.22 13.75
CA VAL A 218 1.26 9.21 12.77
C VAL A 218 1.18 8.67 11.34
N GLU A 219 1.46 7.39 11.13
CA GLU A 219 1.37 6.75 9.81
C GLU A 219 -0.07 6.80 9.28
N ALA A 220 -1.03 6.37 10.10
CA ALA A 220 -2.45 6.38 9.77
C ALA A 220 -2.97 7.80 9.49
N THR A 221 -2.62 8.75 10.37
CA THR A 221 -2.99 10.16 10.20
C THR A 221 -2.39 10.74 8.91
N MET A 222 -1.12 10.43 8.62
CA MET A 222 -0.46 10.91 7.41
C MET A 222 -1.07 10.29 6.14
N GLN A 223 -1.42 9.00 6.17
CA GLN A 223 -2.15 8.33 5.11
C GLN A 223 -3.50 9.02 4.86
N TRP A 224 -4.27 9.31 5.92
CA TRP A 224 -5.53 10.05 5.82
C TRP A 224 -5.33 11.44 5.23
N VAL A 225 -4.34 12.20 5.71
CA VAL A 225 -4.01 13.55 5.22
C VAL A 225 -3.72 13.52 3.72
N VAL A 226 -2.88 12.59 3.25
CA VAL A 226 -2.57 12.44 1.82
C VAL A 226 -3.81 12.03 1.01
N ASN A 227 -4.64 11.13 1.54
CA ASN A 227 -5.86 10.66 0.90
C ASN A 227 -6.94 11.74 0.79
N MET A 228 -7.02 12.66 1.75
CA MET A 228 -7.97 13.78 1.73
C MET A 228 -7.44 15.03 1.02
N SER A 229 -6.12 15.13 0.82
CA SER A 229 -5.51 16.26 0.12
C SER A 229 -5.84 16.26 -1.37
N THR A 230 -6.16 17.45 -1.89
CA THR A 230 -6.28 17.74 -3.33
C THR A 230 -4.94 18.15 -3.93
N ALA A 231 -4.83 18.10 -5.26
CA ALA A 231 -3.63 18.55 -5.97
C ALA A 231 -3.29 20.03 -5.69
N SER A 232 -4.29 20.89 -5.54
CA SER A 232 -4.12 22.31 -5.21
C SER A 232 -3.61 22.52 -3.79
N LEU A 233 -4.13 21.78 -2.81
CA LEU A 233 -3.65 21.84 -1.43
C LEU A 233 -2.19 21.40 -1.34
N ILE A 234 -1.83 20.29 -1.98
CA ILE A 234 -0.44 19.83 -2.05
C ILE A 234 0.43 20.89 -2.72
N GLN A 235 0.01 21.47 -3.85
CA GLN A 235 0.78 22.50 -4.54
C GLN A 235 1.12 23.70 -3.65
N GLN A 236 0.18 24.11 -2.78
CA GLN A 236 0.37 25.26 -1.89
C GLN A 236 1.18 24.91 -0.63
N HIS A 237 1.03 23.69 -0.10
CA HIS A 237 1.52 23.33 1.23
C HIS A 237 2.48 22.13 1.27
N TRP A 238 2.97 21.65 0.13
CA TRP A 238 3.91 20.51 0.04
C TRP A 238 5.09 20.54 1.03
N PRO A 239 5.70 21.68 1.42
CA PRO A 239 6.85 21.64 2.33
C PRO A 239 6.50 21.09 3.72
N LEU A 240 5.22 21.12 4.11
CA LEU A 240 4.77 20.56 5.38
C LEU A 240 4.68 19.03 5.37
N PHE A 241 4.52 18.42 4.19
CA PHE A 241 4.45 16.97 4.03
C PHE A 241 5.86 16.34 4.08
N MET A 242 6.86 17.06 3.54
CA MET A 242 8.22 16.55 3.33
C MET A 242 8.87 15.93 4.58
N PRO A 243 8.89 16.59 5.75
CA PRO A 243 9.58 16.04 6.93
C PRO A 243 8.98 14.72 7.41
N VAL A 244 7.65 14.58 7.31
CA VAL A 244 6.93 13.38 7.74
C VAL A 244 7.15 12.25 6.75
N LEU A 245 6.96 12.51 5.45
CA LEU A 245 7.14 11.50 4.40
C LEU A 245 8.57 10.92 4.41
N LEU A 246 9.59 11.77 4.52
CA LEU A 246 10.97 11.32 4.58
C LEU A 246 11.26 10.55 5.87
N ALA A 247 10.76 11.01 7.02
CA ALA A 247 10.97 10.31 8.29
C ALA A 247 10.37 8.90 8.31
N LEU A 248 9.23 8.69 7.65
CA LEU A 248 8.62 7.37 7.51
C LEU A 248 9.46 6.46 6.59
N VAL A 249 9.89 6.97 5.44
CA VAL A 249 10.72 6.21 4.47
C VAL A 249 12.13 5.91 5.01
N GLU A 250 12.70 6.82 5.79
CA GLU A 250 14.04 6.68 6.40
C GLU A 250 14.00 5.94 7.75
N ASN A 251 12.86 5.38 8.13
CA ASN A 251 12.73 4.64 9.39
C ASN A 251 13.60 3.37 9.42
N GLU A 252 13.93 2.89 10.62
CA GLU A 252 14.68 1.64 10.82
C GLU A 252 13.76 0.42 10.73
N THR A 253 12.53 0.56 11.22
CA THR A 253 11.49 -0.47 11.22
C THR A 253 10.94 -0.67 9.81
N ILE A 254 10.86 -1.93 9.39
CA ILE A 254 10.52 -2.30 8.01
C ILE A 254 9.04 -2.02 7.72
N GLU A 255 8.18 -2.27 8.69
CA GLU A 255 6.75 -2.07 8.62
C GLU A 255 6.43 -0.58 8.39
N ILE A 256 7.03 0.29 9.21
CA ILE A 256 6.88 1.75 9.10
C ILE A 256 7.42 2.27 7.76
N LYS A 257 8.54 1.71 7.30
CA LYS A 257 9.15 2.07 6.03
C LYS A 257 8.28 1.68 4.84
N ALA A 258 7.74 0.45 4.83
CA ALA A 258 6.85 -0.03 3.79
C ALA A 258 5.60 0.86 3.70
N ARG A 259 4.97 1.14 4.85
CA ARG A 259 3.83 2.05 4.95
C ARG A 259 4.17 3.47 4.50
N GLY A 260 5.34 3.98 4.88
CA GLY A 260 5.86 5.26 4.43
C GLY A 260 6.02 5.36 2.91
N LEU A 261 6.46 4.29 2.25
CA LEU A 261 6.56 4.21 0.79
C LEU A 261 5.18 4.16 0.11
N GLU A 262 4.20 3.49 0.70
CA GLU A 262 2.81 3.49 0.22
C GLU A 262 2.19 4.90 0.29
N ILE A 263 2.32 5.57 1.44
CA ILE A 263 1.88 6.96 1.64
C ILE A 263 2.59 7.88 0.64
N LEU A 264 3.91 7.70 0.43
CA LEU A 264 4.67 8.47 -0.53
C LEU A 264 4.19 8.25 -1.97
N THR A 265 3.87 7.02 -2.35
CA THR A 265 3.30 6.69 -3.67
C THR A 265 1.97 7.43 -3.88
N ALA A 266 1.09 7.40 -2.88
CA ALA A 266 -0.18 8.13 -2.91
C ALA A 266 0.05 9.65 -3.03
N PHE A 267 1.02 10.21 -2.30
CA PHE A 267 1.37 11.63 -2.39
C PHE A 267 1.86 12.00 -3.79
N VAL A 268 2.80 11.23 -4.36
CA VAL A 268 3.35 11.46 -5.70
C VAL A 268 2.27 11.37 -6.78
N SER A 269 1.26 10.51 -6.60
CA SER A 269 0.15 10.37 -7.55
C SER A 269 -0.75 11.62 -7.64
N LYS A 270 -0.85 12.39 -6.55
CA LYS A 270 -1.67 13.61 -6.46
C LYS A 270 -0.88 14.89 -6.63
N CYS A 271 0.44 14.84 -6.43
CA CYS A 271 1.31 15.98 -6.52
C CYS A 271 1.46 16.45 -7.98
N PRO A 272 1.19 17.72 -8.31
CA PRO A 272 1.39 18.21 -9.67
C PRO A 272 2.84 18.04 -10.13
N ALA A 273 3.03 17.56 -11.38
CA ALA A 273 4.34 17.34 -11.98
C ALA A 273 5.30 18.53 -11.85
N GLN A 274 4.77 19.74 -12.01
CA GLN A 274 5.53 20.99 -11.90
C GLN A 274 6.11 21.19 -10.51
N VAL A 275 5.41 20.77 -9.46
CA VAL A 275 5.90 20.85 -8.08
C VAL A 275 7.06 19.88 -7.91
N LEU A 276 6.89 18.61 -8.32
CA LEU A 276 7.94 17.59 -8.24
C LEU A 276 9.24 18.03 -8.94
N GLN A 277 9.12 18.64 -10.11
CA GLN A 277 10.25 19.07 -10.94
C GLN A 277 10.86 20.39 -10.48
N ASN A 278 10.06 21.45 -10.39
CA ASN A 278 10.57 22.82 -10.17
C ASN A 278 11.11 23.02 -8.76
N THR A 279 10.56 22.28 -7.79
CA THR A 279 10.99 22.41 -6.38
C THR A 279 12.13 21.47 -6.03
N GLY A 280 12.42 20.47 -6.87
CA GLY A 280 13.44 19.44 -6.64
C GLY A 280 13.01 18.31 -5.72
N ILE A 281 11.78 18.31 -5.16
CA ILE A 281 11.34 17.25 -4.24
C ILE A 281 11.26 15.87 -4.90
N GLY A 282 10.99 15.80 -6.21
CA GLY A 282 10.98 14.52 -6.93
C GLY A 282 12.34 13.81 -6.87
N ARG A 283 13.45 14.58 -6.91
CA ARG A 283 14.81 14.04 -6.77
C ARG A 283 15.07 13.58 -5.33
N VAL A 284 14.62 14.35 -4.35
CA VAL A 284 14.75 13.98 -2.93
C VAL A 284 14.05 12.67 -2.62
N PHE A 285 12.82 12.48 -3.13
CA PHE A 285 12.11 11.21 -2.99
C PHE A 285 12.84 10.06 -3.71
N GLY A 286 13.30 10.30 -4.94
CA GLY A 286 14.13 9.34 -5.66
C GLY A 286 15.37 8.92 -4.88
N ASP A 287 16.11 9.87 -4.31
CA ASP A 287 17.35 9.63 -3.57
C ASP A 287 17.13 8.94 -2.22
N ALA A 288 15.98 9.16 -1.58
CA ALA A 288 15.59 8.46 -0.36
C ALA A 288 15.12 7.02 -0.64
N THR A 289 14.41 6.79 -1.75
CA THR A 289 13.85 5.48 -2.09
C THR A 289 14.86 4.56 -2.80
N PHE A 290 15.75 5.09 -3.64
CA PHE A 290 16.64 4.28 -4.46
C PHE A 290 17.52 3.28 -3.67
N PRO A 291 18.13 3.65 -2.53
CA PRO A 291 18.92 2.71 -1.73
C PRO A 291 18.12 1.51 -1.22
N LEU A 292 16.79 1.65 -1.11
CA LEU A 292 15.90 0.61 -0.61
C LEU A 292 15.75 -0.56 -1.58
N LEU A 293 16.12 -0.39 -2.87
CA LEU A 293 16.14 -1.47 -3.86
C LEU A 293 17.19 -2.56 -3.56
N LEU A 294 18.11 -2.29 -2.63
CA LEU A 294 19.16 -3.22 -2.20
C LEU A 294 18.83 -3.93 -0.88
N TYR A 295 17.60 -3.79 -0.36
CA TYR A 295 17.08 -4.62 0.73
C TYR A 295 16.78 -6.02 0.19
N LEU A 296 17.83 -6.83 0.11
CA LEU A 296 17.82 -8.16 -0.49
C LEU A 296 18.08 -9.26 0.56
N PRO A 297 17.66 -10.51 0.29
CA PRO A 297 17.83 -11.69 1.15
C PRO A 297 19.21 -11.92 1.77
N SER A 298 20.28 -11.41 1.16
CA SER A 298 21.64 -11.52 1.69
C SER A 298 21.85 -10.83 3.04
N VAL A 299 21.05 -9.81 3.34
CA VAL A 299 21.15 -9.01 4.57
C VAL A 299 19.78 -8.83 5.25
N THR A 300 18.69 -8.84 4.48
CA THR A 300 17.32 -8.67 4.98
C THR A 300 16.52 -9.92 4.67
N PRO A 301 15.78 -10.53 5.63
CA PRO A 301 14.93 -11.69 5.37
C PRO A 301 14.04 -11.55 4.12
N GLU A 302 13.74 -12.65 3.44
CA GLU A 302 13.02 -12.65 2.15
C GLU A 302 11.65 -11.96 2.25
N ASP A 303 10.86 -12.28 3.28
CA ASP A 303 9.54 -11.67 3.49
C ASP A 303 9.65 -10.15 3.67
N GLN A 304 10.57 -9.71 4.51
CA GLN A 304 10.85 -8.28 4.75
C GLN A 304 11.38 -7.56 3.51
N SER A 305 12.20 -8.25 2.70
CA SER A 305 12.69 -7.74 1.42
C SER A 305 11.51 -7.49 0.46
N THR A 306 10.59 -8.46 0.35
CA THR A 306 9.41 -8.27 -0.53
C THR A 306 8.53 -7.10 -0.08
N SER A 307 8.32 -6.93 1.24
CA SER A 307 7.52 -5.84 1.79
C SER A 307 8.10 -4.46 1.51
N ILE A 308 9.42 -4.33 1.32
CA ILE A 308 10.07 -3.05 0.98
C ILE A 308 10.20 -2.86 -0.52
N LEU A 309 10.65 -3.89 -1.24
CA LEU A 309 10.95 -3.79 -2.68
C LEU A 309 9.71 -3.41 -3.48
N ILE A 310 8.56 -4.02 -3.19
CA ILE A 310 7.32 -3.76 -3.92
C ILE A 310 6.96 -2.27 -3.89
N PRO A 311 6.74 -1.64 -2.72
CA PRO A 311 6.38 -0.22 -2.67
C PRO A 311 7.55 0.70 -3.06
N ALA A 312 8.81 0.31 -2.86
CA ALA A 312 9.95 1.12 -3.31
C ALA A 312 10.02 1.24 -4.84
N TYR A 313 9.80 0.14 -5.57
CA TYR A 313 9.68 0.21 -7.03
C TYR A 313 8.46 1.03 -7.45
N ASP A 314 7.34 0.91 -6.74
CA ASP A 314 6.11 1.67 -7.07
C ASP A 314 6.31 3.17 -6.93
N VAL A 315 6.98 3.65 -5.87
CA VAL A 315 7.36 5.06 -5.74
C VAL A 315 8.19 5.52 -6.93
N LEU A 316 9.23 4.78 -7.32
CA LEU A 316 10.15 5.19 -8.40
C LEU A 316 9.47 5.19 -9.77
N ILE A 317 8.62 4.18 -10.04
CA ILE A 317 7.79 4.13 -11.25
C ILE A 317 6.81 5.31 -11.25
N LYS A 318 6.14 5.58 -10.12
CA LYS A 318 5.18 6.69 -10.01
C LYS A 318 5.85 8.05 -10.19
N LEU A 319 7.04 8.26 -9.62
CA LEU A 319 7.83 9.47 -9.84
C LEU A 319 8.17 9.65 -11.32
N ALA A 320 8.55 8.58 -12.01
CA ALA A 320 8.83 8.61 -13.44
C ALA A 320 7.58 8.95 -14.27
N GLU A 321 6.43 8.34 -13.96
CA GLU A 321 5.15 8.65 -14.61
C GLU A 321 4.71 10.09 -14.40
N SER A 322 4.86 10.61 -13.17
CA SER A 322 4.52 11.99 -12.82
C SER A 322 5.50 13.01 -13.38
N SER A 323 6.67 12.60 -13.90
CA SER A 323 7.69 13.48 -14.50
C SER A 323 7.41 13.88 -15.96
N GLY A 324 6.18 13.70 -16.44
CA GLY A 324 5.72 14.18 -17.75
C GLY A 324 5.71 13.12 -18.86
N ASN A 325 5.77 13.58 -20.12
CA ASN A 325 5.58 12.73 -21.30
C ASN A 325 6.70 11.67 -21.48
N LEU A 326 6.45 10.68 -22.34
CA LEU A 326 7.40 9.60 -22.69
C LEU A 326 8.73 10.11 -23.25
N GLY A 327 8.79 11.35 -23.75
CA GLY A 327 9.99 11.99 -24.27
C GLY A 327 10.88 12.63 -23.20
N SER A 328 10.39 12.79 -21.96
CA SER A 328 11.16 13.39 -20.86
C SER A 328 12.46 12.65 -20.63
N LEU A 329 13.59 13.39 -20.68
CA LEU A 329 14.91 12.82 -20.46
C LEU A 329 15.07 12.37 -19.01
N GLU A 330 14.59 13.17 -18.06
CA GLU A 330 14.68 12.86 -16.62
C GLU A 330 13.91 11.58 -16.27
N ARG A 331 12.68 11.45 -16.80
CA ARG A 331 11.87 10.22 -16.67
C ARG A 331 12.63 9.00 -17.18
N ARG A 332 13.23 9.10 -18.38
CA ARG A 332 13.96 8.00 -18.99
C ARG A 332 15.20 7.63 -18.18
N GLN A 333 15.99 8.62 -17.75
CA GLN A 333 17.18 8.42 -16.94
C GLN A 333 16.85 7.74 -15.60
N LEU A 334 15.75 8.13 -14.94
CA LEU A 334 15.30 7.48 -13.72
C LEU A 334 14.96 6.00 -13.97
N LEU A 335 14.11 5.70 -14.97
CA LEU A 335 13.72 4.33 -15.29
C LEU A 335 14.91 3.47 -15.74
N ASP A 336 15.86 4.04 -16.48
CA ASP A 336 17.09 3.36 -16.86
C ASP A 336 17.94 2.99 -15.66
N LYS A 337 18.07 3.92 -14.69
CA LYS A 337 18.80 3.70 -13.45
C LYS A 337 18.12 2.61 -12.62
N VAL A 338 16.79 2.66 -12.49
CA VAL A 338 16.00 1.62 -11.80
C VAL A 338 16.20 0.25 -12.45
N LEU A 339 16.22 0.18 -13.79
CA LEU A 339 16.44 -1.09 -14.48
C LEU A 339 17.86 -1.62 -14.28
N ARG A 340 18.87 -0.76 -14.39
CA ARG A 340 20.29 -1.15 -14.29
C ARG A 340 20.72 -1.46 -12.86
N ASP A 341 20.54 -0.50 -11.96
CA ASP A 341 21.11 -0.54 -10.62
C ASP A 341 20.10 -1.06 -9.59
N GLY A 342 18.83 -1.21 -9.97
CA GLY A 342 17.78 -1.85 -9.17
C GLY A 342 17.49 -3.28 -9.65
N ILE A 343 16.86 -3.43 -10.81
CA ILE A 343 16.37 -4.72 -11.31
C ILE A 343 17.52 -5.69 -11.63
N PHE A 344 18.47 -5.30 -12.49
CA PHE A 344 19.55 -6.22 -12.88
C PHE A 344 20.50 -6.52 -11.74
N ALA A 345 20.83 -5.52 -10.91
CA ALA A 345 21.61 -5.73 -9.70
C ALA A 345 20.88 -6.65 -8.70
N GLY A 346 19.59 -6.40 -8.47
CA GLY A 346 18.75 -7.22 -7.61
C GLY A 346 18.66 -8.67 -8.07
N HIS A 347 18.45 -8.89 -9.38
CA HIS A 347 18.44 -10.24 -9.96
C HIS A 347 19.80 -10.91 -9.81
N PHE A 348 20.90 -10.20 -10.07
CA PHE A 348 22.25 -10.75 -9.93
C PHE A 348 22.55 -11.22 -8.50
N HIS A 349 22.07 -10.48 -7.48
CA HIS A 349 22.33 -10.81 -6.09
C HIS A 349 21.29 -11.74 -5.45
N ALA A 350 20.07 -11.82 -5.98
CA ALA A 350 18.95 -12.55 -5.39
C ALA A 350 18.25 -13.53 -6.34
N SER A 351 18.90 -13.96 -7.43
CA SER A 351 18.32 -14.89 -8.42
C SER A 351 17.88 -16.24 -7.83
N GLN A 352 18.43 -16.62 -6.67
CA GLN A 352 18.10 -17.86 -5.97
C GLN A 352 16.78 -17.77 -5.17
N HIS A 353 16.25 -16.55 -4.97
CA HIS A 353 15.05 -16.32 -4.18
C HIS A 353 13.83 -16.13 -5.10
N THR A 354 13.04 -17.19 -5.26
CA THR A 354 11.95 -17.23 -6.25
C THR A 354 10.90 -16.14 -6.04
N ARG A 355 10.60 -15.75 -4.78
CA ARG A 355 9.64 -14.67 -4.49
C ARG A 355 10.21 -13.30 -4.88
N ILE A 356 11.51 -13.07 -4.68
CA ILE A 356 12.17 -11.84 -5.11
C ILE A 356 12.19 -11.77 -6.63
N VAL A 357 12.57 -12.86 -7.31
CA VAL A 357 12.56 -12.92 -8.79
C VAL A 357 11.17 -12.63 -9.34
N LYS A 358 10.10 -13.16 -8.72
CA LYS A 358 8.71 -12.82 -9.09
C LYS A 358 8.48 -11.30 -9.06
N VAL A 359 8.84 -10.64 -7.95
CA VAL A 359 8.68 -9.18 -7.80
C VAL A 359 9.48 -8.45 -8.86
N LEU A 360 10.75 -8.83 -9.08
CA LEU A 360 11.60 -8.22 -10.10
C LEU A 360 11.02 -8.36 -11.51
N MET A 361 10.44 -9.51 -11.87
CA MET A 361 9.76 -9.69 -13.16
C MET A 361 8.56 -8.75 -13.29
N GLN A 362 7.67 -8.74 -12.29
CA GLN A 362 6.49 -7.86 -12.30
C GLN A 362 6.87 -6.39 -12.43
N LYS A 363 7.88 -5.93 -11.68
CA LYS A 363 8.36 -4.54 -11.76
C LYS A 363 9.11 -4.27 -13.06
N THR A 364 9.83 -5.24 -13.62
CA THR A 364 10.44 -5.15 -14.97
C THR A 364 9.39 -4.88 -16.03
N ALA A 365 8.28 -5.63 -16.02
CA ALA A 365 7.19 -5.42 -16.96
C ALA A 365 6.62 -3.98 -16.85
N ALA A 366 6.38 -3.50 -15.62
CA ALA A 366 5.91 -2.13 -15.40
C ALA A 366 6.90 -1.08 -15.92
N ILE A 367 8.20 -1.23 -15.63
CA ILE A 367 9.26 -0.32 -16.08
C ILE A 367 9.41 -0.32 -17.60
N VAL A 368 9.38 -1.49 -18.24
CA VAL A 368 9.48 -1.62 -19.71
C VAL A 368 8.28 -0.96 -20.39
N ASN A 369 7.06 -1.15 -19.88
CA ASN A 369 5.88 -0.42 -20.36
C ASN A 369 6.03 1.11 -20.17
N CYS A 370 6.61 1.55 -19.06
CA CYS A 370 6.86 2.97 -18.81
C CYS A 370 7.93 3.58 -19.74
N LEU A 371 8.93 2.78 -20.14
CA LEU A 371 9.98 3.17 -21.08
C LEU A 371 9.53 3.10 -22.54
N GLY A 372 8.59 2.21 -22.87
CA GLY A 372 8.16 1.96 -24.24
C GLY A 372 9.33 1.52 -25.13
N ILE A 373 9.42 2.10 -26.33
CA ILE A 373 10.48 1.83 -27.31
C ILE A 373 11.90 2.11 -26.78
N TYR A 374 12.06 2.97 -25.77
CA TYR A 374 13.36 3.27 -25.19
C TYR A 374 13.94 2.10 -24.37
N SER A 375 13.13 1.07 -24.08
CA SER A 375 13.60 -0.18 -23.46
C SER A 375 14.53 -1.00 -24.35
N ILE A 376 14.54 -0.77 -25.68
CA ILE A 376 15.32 -1.54 -26.66
C ILE A 376 16.83 -1.58 -26.33
N LYS A 377 17.39 -0.50 -25.78
CA LYS A 377 18.82 -0.48 -25.40
C LYS A 377 19.19 -1.47 -24.30
N HIS A 378 18.20 -1.97 -23.57
CA HIS A 378 18.35 -2.99 -22.52
C HIS A 378 17.85 -4.36 -22.97
N LEU A 379 17.48 -4.54 -24.25
CA LEU A 379 16.88 -5.77 -24.76
C LEU A 379 17.72 -7.01 -24.47
N ARG A 380 19.03 -6.95 -24.71
CA ARG A 380 19.92 -8.09 -24.50
C ARG A 380 19.99 -8.51 -23.01
N PRO A 381 20.27 -7.60 -22.04
CA PRO A 381 20.14 -7.92 -20.62
C PRO A 381 18.76 -8.44 -20.20
N LEU A 382 17.68 -7.82 -20.69
CA LEU A 382 16.31 -8.23 -20.40
C LEU A 382 16.02 -9.67 -20.85
N LEU A 383 16.36 -10.01 -22.09
CA LEU A 383 16.20 -11.37 -22.63
C LEU A 383 17.07 -12.38 -21.89
N SER A 384 18.29 -12.01 -21.50
CA SER A 384 19.16 -12.88 -20.71
C SER A 384 18.57 -13.19 -19.34
N MET A 385 18.04 -12.17 -18.66
CA MET A 385 17.40 -12.31 -17.35
C MET A 385 16.16 -13.18 -17.44
N VAL A 386 15.25 -12.90 -18.40
CA VAL A 386 14.04 -13.71 -18.62
C VAL A 386 14.38 -15.15 -19.01
N SER A 387 15.35 -15.36 -19.91
CA SER A 387 15.81 -16.71 -20.25
C SER A 387 16.29 -17.46 -19.02
N SER A 388 17.08 -16.83 -18.14
CA SER A 388 17.62 -17.50 -16.95
C SER A 388 16.53 -18.05 -16.02
N VAL A 389 15.36 -17.40 -15.99
CA VAL A 389 14.21 -17.80 -15.17
C VAL A 389 13.34 -18.82 -15.89
N MET A 390 13.03 -18.57 -17.17
CA MET A 390 12.07 -19.39 -17.92
C MET A 390 12.64 -20.73 -18.40
N THR A 391 13.95 -20.84 -18.58
CA THR A 391 14.60 -22.07 -19.07
C THR A 391 15.24 -22.89 -17.95
N ASP A 392 15.03 -22.53 -16.69
CA ASP A 392 15.46 -23.33 -15.55
C ASP A 392 14.63 -24.64 -15.49
N PRO A 393 15.27 -25.82 -15.48
CA PRO A 393 14.57 -27.10 -15.35
C PRO A 393 13.63 -27.19 -14.14
N PHE A 394 13.92 -26.45 -13.07
CA PHE A 394 13.12 -26.47 -11.83
C PHE A 394 12.13 -25.31 -11.72
N ALA A 395 11.99 -24.47 -12.77
CA ALA A 395 11.12 -23.30 -12.75
C ALA A 395 9.64 -23.62 -12.46
N THR A 396 9.20 -24.85 -12.77
CA THR A 396 7.84 -25.34 -12.53
C THR A 396 7.50 -25.52 -11.05
N SER A 397 8.51 -25.57 -10.16
CA SER A 397 8.32 -25.69 -8.71
C SER A 397 7.65 -24.46 -8.08
N TYR A 398 7.70 -23.31 -8.76
CA TYR A 398 6.98 -22.11 -8.31
C TYR A 398 6.35 -21.37 -9.51
N PRO A 399 5.17 -21.84 -9.97
CA PRO A 399 4.47 -21.31 -11.14
C PRO A 399 4.25 -19.78 -11.17
N PRO A 400 3.98 -19.08 -10.04
CA PRO A 400 3.77 -17.63 -10.07
C PRO A 400 4.95 -16.82 -10.61
N THR A 401 6.19 -17.26 -10.38
CA THR A 401 7.38 -16.59 -10.95
C THR A 401 7.45 -16.80 -12.45
N LEU A 402 7.13 -18.01 -12.93
CA LEU A 402 7.16 -18.35 -14.35
C LEU A 402 6.07 -17.62 -15.15
N ILE A 403 4.88 -17.46 -14.55
CA ILE A 403 3.80 -16.62 -15.08
C ILE A 403 4.28 -15.17 -15.20
N ALA A 404 4.87 -14.61 -14.14
CA ALA A 404 5.39 -13.24 -14.15
C ALA A 404 6.50 -13.04 -15.21
N ALA A 405 7.41 -14.01 -15.35
CA ALA A 405 8.46 -13.98 -16.37
C ALA A 405 7.88 -14.05 -17.80
N THR A 406 6.87 -14.89 -18.02
CA THR A 406 6.17 -15.01 -19.30
C THR A 406 5.45 -13.70 -19.68
N GLN A 407 4.75 -13.09 -18.73
CA GLN A 407 4.11 -11.77 -18.92
C GLN A 407 5.16 -10.69 -19.23
N THR A 408 6.30 -10.73 -18.54
CA THR A 408 7.43 -9.81 -18.78
C THR A 408 7.99 -10.00 -20.18
N LEU A 409 8.14 -11.24 -20.65
CA LEU A 409 8.56 -11.54 -22.02
C LEU A 409 7.58 -10.97 -23.04
N GLY A 410 6.27 -11.14 -22.83
CA GLY A 410 5.24 -10.53 -23.67
C GLY A 410 5.38 -9.01 -23.75
N VAL A 411 5.60 -8.35 -22.62
CA VAL A 411 5.83 -6.89 -22.54
C VAL A 411 7.12 -6.46 -23.25
N ILE A 412 8.19 -7.24 -23.14
CA ILE A 412 9.44 -6.99 -23.88
C ILE A 412 9.19 -7.12 -25.40
N ILE A 413 8.42 -8.12 -25.82
CA ILE A 413 8.07 -8.32 -27.23
C ILE A 413 7.28 -7.14 -27.78
N THR A 414 6.23 -6.70 -27.07
CA THR A 414 5.36 -5.61 -27.54
C THR A 414 6.07 -4.26 -27.59
N ASN A 415 6.97 -3.96 -26.64
CA ASN A 415 7.69 -2.68 -26.62
C ASN A 415 8.98 -2.70 -27.46
N GLY A 416 9.58 -3.87 -27.66
CA GLY A 416 10.83 -4.08 -28.38
C GLY A 416 10.67 -4.64 -29.80
N TRP A 417 9.43 -4.76 -30.30
CA TRP A 417 9.12 -5.46 -31.55
C TRP A 417 9.99 -5.09 -32.77
N PRO A 418 10.40 -3.81 -33.00
CA PRO A 418 11.18 -3.47 -34.19
C PRO A 418 12.55 -4.14 -34.20
N ARG A 419 13.16 -4.32 -33.01
CA ARG A 419 14.49 -4.93 -32.86
C ARG A 419 14.39 -6.44 -32.66
N ILE A 420 13.30 -6.93 -32.06
CA ILE A 420 13.06 -8.37 -31.90
C ILE A 420 12.85 -9.07 -33.24
N ARG A 421 12.39 -8.34 -34.27
CA ARG A 421 12.32 -8.81 -35.66
C ARG A 421 13.65 -9.31 -36.26
N GLU A 422 14.78 -9.02 -35.64
CA GLU A 422 16.08 -9.52 -36.08
C GLU A 422 16.24 -11.01 -35.76
N ALA A 423 16.83 -11.75 -36.68
CA ALA A 423 16.93 -13.22 -36.61
C ALA A 423 17.51 -13.72 -35.27
N GLU A 424 18.58 -13.10 -34.76
CA GLU A 424 19.21 -13.51 -33.51
C GLU A 424 18.28 -13.37 -32.30
N HIS A 425 17.56 -12.25 -32.20
CA HIS A 425 16.64 -12.01 -31.10
C HIS A 425 15.38 -12.87 -31.23
N MET A 426 14.88 -13.05 -32.44
CA MET A 426 13.73 -13.89 -32.73
C MET A 426 14.00 -15.36 -32.34
N GLU A 427 15.13 -15.92 -32.80
CA GLU A 427 15.55 -17.28 -32.46
C GLU A 427 15.70 -17.44 -30.96
N HIS A 428 16.24 -16.43 -30.28
CA HIS A 428 16.40 -16.47 -28.83
C HIS A 428 15.06 -16.51 -28.09
N VAL A 429 14.11 -15.65 -28.45
CA VAL A 429 12.78 -15.61 -27.82
C VAL A 429 12.02 -16.92 -28.06
N VAL A 430 12.08 -17.47 -29.28
CA VAL A 430 11.48 -18.78 -29.58
C VAL A 430 12.10 -19.87 -28.72
N ARG A 431 13.43 -19.92 -28.60
CA ARG A 431 14.12 -20.88 -27.73
C ARG A 431 13.64 -20.80 -26.28
N ILE A 432 13.49 -19.59 -25.74
CA ILE A 432 13.00 -19.37 -24.36
C ILE A 432 11.60 -19.97 -24.19
N LEU A 433 10.68 -19.62 -25.09
CA LEU A 433 9.29 -20.10 -25.04
C LEU A 433 9.21 -21.62 -25.22
N SER A 434 9.95 -22.18 -26.17
CA SER A 434 9.97 -23.63 -26.43
C SER A 434 10.49 -24.42 -25.23
N LEU A 435 11.63 -24.03 -24.64
CA LEU A 435 12.19 -24.74 -23.48
C LEU A 435 11.26 -24.63 -22.26
N CYS A 436 10.71 -23.45 -21.99
CA CYS A 436 9.75 -23.27 -20.90
C CYS A 436 8.51 -24.15 -21.09
N TRP A 437 7.99 -24.24 -22.33
CA TRP A 437 6.85 -25.09 -22.64
C TRP A 437 7.15 -26.57 -22.40
N LEU A 438 8.29 -27.06 -22.89
CA LEU A 438 8.70 -28.46 -22.71
C LEU A 438 8.82 -28.82 -21.23
N ASN A 439 9.49 -27.98 -20.42
CA ASN A 439 9.61 -28.20 -18.97
C ASN A 439 8.23 -28.27 -18.29
N VAL A 440 7.30 -27.38 -18.66
CA VAL A 440 5.93 -27.37 -18.10
C VAL A 440 5.15 -28.61 -18.53
N SER A 441 5.27 -29.03 -19.79
CA SER A 441 4.58 -30.20 -20.30
C SER A 441 5.12 -31.49 -19.67
N GLU A 442 6.44 -31.62 -19.48
CA GLU A 442 7.05 -32.75 -18.75
C GLU A 442 6.56 -32.85 -17.30
N GLU A 443 6.51 -31.72 -16.58
CA GLU A 443 5.99 -31.69 -15.22
C GLU A 443 4.51 -32.06 -15.16
N THR A 444 3.72 -31.60 -16.14
CA THR A 444 2.27 -31.91 -16.22
C THR A 444 2.03 -33.41 -16.46
N GLU A 445 2.90 -34.07 -17.22
CA GLU A 445 2.85 -35.52 -17.44
C GLU A 445 3.26 -36.31 -16.20
N ASN A 446 4.23 -35.81 -15.44
CA ASN A 446 4.74 -36.45 -14.22
C ASN A 446 3.81 -36.27 -13.01
N SER A 447 3.15 -35.12 -12.89
CA SER A 447 2.40 -34.69 -11.68
C SER A 447 0.89 -34.91 -11.76
N ALA A 448 0.44 -36.04 -12.31
CA ALA A 448 -0.99 -36.42 -12.45
C ALA A 448 -1.81 -36.51 -11.13
N SER A 449 -1.26 -36.13 -9.98
CA SER A 449 -1.95 -36.11 -8.68
C SER A 449 -1.65 -34.85 -7.84
N HIS A 450 -2.65 -33.96 -7.80
CA HIS A 450 -2.95 -32.88 -6.81
C HIS A 450 -2.51 -31.40 -7.06
N ALA A 451 -3.44 -30.51 -6.68
CA ALA A 451 -3.34 -29.07 -6.33
C ALA A 451 -2.73 -28.02 -7.28
N HIS A 452 -1.89 -28.36 -8.27
CA HIS A 452 -1.24 -27.37 -9.16
C HIS A 452 -1.91 -27.17 -10.53
N GLY A 453 -3.08 -27.79 -10.75
CA GLY A 453 -3.73 -27.82 -12.06
C GLY A 453 -4.19 -26.45 -12.58
N ASP A 454 -4.60 -25.53 -11.71
CA ASP A 454 -5.09 -24.22 -12.15
C ASP A 454 -3.95 -23.27 -12.52
N ASP A 455 -2.86 -23.28 -11.75
CA ASP A 455 -1.65 -22.50 -12.05
C ASP A 455 -0.94 -23.00 -13.31
N ALA A 456 -0.86 -24.32 -13.52
CA ALA A 456 -0.30 -24.91 -14.74
C ALA A 456 -1.12 -24.51 -15.98
N LYS A 457 -2.45 -24.56 -15.90
CA LYS A 457 -3.34 -24.08 -16.98
C LYS A 457 -3.16 -22.59 -17.24
N ALA A 458 -3.08 -21.78 -16.19
CA ALA A 458 -2.85 -20.34 -16.31
C ALA A 458 -1.50 -20.05 -16.99
N LEU A 459 -0.46 -20.80 -16.64
CA LEU A 459 0.85 -20.69 -17.25
C LEU A 459 0.83 -21.08 -18.73
N SER A 460 0.26 -22.23 -19.10
CA SER A 460 0.13 -22.66 -20.50
C SER A 460 -0.66 -21.63 -21.33
N LYS A 461 -1.73 -21.05 -20.78
CA LYS A 461 -2.49 -19.97 -21.42
C LYS A 461 -1.62 -18.72 -21.66
N ASN A 462 -0.80 -18.32 -20.69
CA ASN A 462 0.10 -17.17 -20.83
C ASN A 462 1.21 -17.43 -21.87
N LEU A 463 1.76 -18.65 -21.90
CA LEU A 463 2.76 -19.05 -22.90
C LEU A 463 2.17 -19.00 -24.31
N LEU A 464 0.98 -19.59 -24.51
CA LEU A 464 0.25 -19.53 -25.77
C LEU A 464 -0.05 -18.10 -26.20
N HIS A 465 -0.47 -17.24 -25.27
CA HIS A 465 -0.72 -15.83 -25.57
C HIS A 465 0.57 -15.11 -26.01
N THR A 466 1.67 -15.32 -25.30
CA THR A 466 2.97 -14.71 -25.61
C THR A 466 3.54 -15.20 -26.94
N ALA A 467 3.40 -16.49 -27.24
CA ALA A 467 3.78 -17.06 -28.53
C ALA A 467 2.95 -16.49 -29.68
N LYS A 468 1.64 -16.29 -29.49
CA LYS A 468 0.78 -15.61 -30.47
C LYS A 468 1.22 -14.18 -30.73
N ILE A 469 1.54 -13.40 -29.68
CA ILE A 469 2.10 -12.04 -29.84
C ILE A 469 3.37 -12.10 -30.69
N LEU A 470 4.27 -13.03 -30.40
CA LEU A 470 5.51 -13.19 -31.17
C LEU A 470 5.24 -13.53 -32.64
N GLN A 471 4.31 -14.45 -32.91
CA GLN A 471 3.93 -14.87 -34.27
C GLN A 471 3.40 -13.71 -35.11
N THR A 472 2.73 -12.72 -34.51
CA THR A 472 2.29 -11.52 -35.26
C THR A 472 3.45 -10.76 -35.91
N LEU A 473 4.70 -10.94 -35.44
CA LEU A 473 5.86 -10.24 -35.97
C LEU A 473 6.31 -10.76 -37.34
N TRP A 474 5.97 -12.00 -37.70
CA TRP A 474 6.29 -12.62 -38.99
C TRP A 474 5.04 -13.11 -39.76
N ALA A 475 3.84 -12.93 -39.23
CA ALA A 475 2.59 -13.34 -39.89
C ALA A 475 2.39 -12.67 -41.28
N GLU A 476 2.94 -11.48 -41.50
CA GLU A 476 2.87 -10.77 -42.78
C GLU A 476 4.04 -11.10 -43.73
N ASP A 477 5.10 -11.75 -43.23
CA ASP A 477 6.33 -12.01 -43.97
C ASP A 477 7.01 -13.30 -43.47
N ASP A 478 6.66 -14.42 -44.09
CA ASP A 478 7.18 -15.74 -43.75
C ASP A 478 8.71 -15.86 -43.91
N SER A 479 9.35 -14.95 -44.67
CA SER A 479 10.83 -14.92 -44.75
C SER A 479 11.48 -14.55 -43.42
N LYS A 480 10.72 -13.93 -42.50
CA LYS A 480 11.15 -13.58 -41.14
C LYS A 480 10.85 -14.68 -40.11
N ARG A 481 10.24 -15.80 -40.53
CA ARG A 481 10.03 -16.96 -39.66
C ARG A 481 11.41 -17.52 -39.24
N PRO A 482 11.61 -17.89 -37.96
CA PRO A 482 12.89 -18.42 -37.50
C PRO A 482 13.27 -19.69 -38.25
N THR A 483 14.50 -19.72 -38.79
CA THR A 483 14.97 -20.79 -39.70
C THR A 483 14.99 -22.17 -39.03
N LYS A 484 15.39 -22.24 -37.76
CA LYS A 484 15.49 -23.48 -36.97
C LYS A 484 14.17 -23.95 -36.36
N LEU A 485 13.10 -23.16 -36.45
CA LEU A 485 11.83 -23.51 -35.81
C LEU A 485 11.21 -24.75 -36.45
N ASN A 486 11.31 -24.90 -37.77
CA ASN A 486 10.74 -26.07 -38.46
C ASN A 486 11.51 -27.36 -38.09
N GLU A 487 12.85 -27.30 -38.04
CA GLU A 487 13.67 -28.43 -37.56
C GLU A 487 13.35 -28.79 -36.09
N ALA A 488 13.12 -27.79 -35.24
CA ALA A 488 12.73 -28.01 -33.85
C ALA A 488 11.34 -28.65 -33.72
N LEU A 489 10.37 -28.25 -34.56
CA LEU A 489 9.02 -28.84 -34.59
C LEU A 489 9.05 -30.30 -35.08
N GLU A 490 9.94 -30.65 -36.00
CA GLU A 490 10.13 -32.04 -36.45
C GLU A 490 10.71 -32.92 -35.33
N LYS A 491 11.65 -32.40 -34.54
CA LYS A 491 12.27 -33.13 -33.43
C LYS A 491 11.34 -33.23 -32.22
N GLU A 492 10.58 -32.18 -31.93
CA GLU A 492 9.73 -32.07 -30.73
C GLU A 492 8.28 -31.71 -31.13
N PRO A 493 7.42 -32.70 -31.43
CA PRO A 493 6.07 -32.44 -31.93
C PRO A 493 5.17 -31.72 -30.92
N ARG A 494 5.49 -31.77 -29.61
CA ARG A 494 4.77 -31.06 -28.53
C ARG A 494 4.82 -29.54 -28.71
N LEU A 495 5.82 -29.01 -29.41
CA LEU A 495 5.93 -27.58 -29.72
C LEU A 495 4.89 -27.10 -30.73
N SER A 496 4.21 -28.01 -31.44
CA SER A 496 3.19 -27.65 -32.43
C SER A 496 1.95 -26.99 -31.80
N GLU A 497 1.69 -27.23 -30.52
CA GLU A 497 0.65 -26.54 -29.76
C GLU A 497 0.99 -25.05 -29.54
N LEU A 498 2.29 -24.74 -29.40
CA LEU A 498 2.79 -23.40 -29.14
C LEU A 498 3.04 -22.62 -30.44
N PHE A 499 3.61 -23.28 -31.44
CA PHE A 499 3.93 -22.70 -32.75
C PHE A 499 3.31 -23.56 -33.85
N PRO A 500 2.35 -23.02 -34.64
CA PRO A 500 1.76 -23.79 -35.73
C PRO A 500 2.82 -24.14 -36.78
N VAL A 501 2.72 -25.36 -37.32
CA VAL A 501 3.51 -25.79 -38.48
C VAL A 501 3.24 -24.84 -39.64
N ALA A 502 4.27 -24.48 -40.41
CA ALA A 502 4.10 -23.62 -41.57
C ALA A 502 3.07 -24.26 -42.53
N THR A 503 2.03 -23.52 -42.90
CA THR A 503 1.14 -23.92 -43.98
C THR A 503 1.92 -23.84 -45.29
N ALA A 504 2.09 -24.97 -45.94
CA ALA A 504 2.82 -25.11 -47.20
C ALA A 504 2.22 -24.29 -48.34
#